data_AF-A0A2T1LTD8-F1
#
_entry.id   AF-A0A2T1LTD8-F1
#
_cell.length_a   1.000
_cell.length_b   1.000
_cell.length_c   1.000
_cell.angle_alpha   90.00
_cell.angle_beta   90.00
_cell.angle_gamma   90.00
#
_symmetry.space_group_name_H-M   'P 1'
#
loop_
_entity.id
_entity.type
_entity.pdbx_description
1 polymer ?
#
loop_
_entity_poly.entity_id
_entity_poly.type
_entity_poly.pdbx_seq_one_letter_code
_entity_poly.pdbx_strand_id
1 'polypeptide(L)'
;MMTPTHIAFSVALTSITLGTANPEILGVAALASLCPDIDTSKSLIGRLFFPISRWLESHTIHRGITHSFFASGVVILVSYPLALNGYSHIWQGLILGYFFGWFGDVFTKSGVQAFYPSRGRMIIPRNPRLRLGTRSNAEWFLLMVLVAIATLSININSNGGIIRGFNQAIGLPSGAIFTTQEDASRYLLIAQIKGRNALTELPVDESYEVVEPLTANDLLVKNKQGIVYRVGSSQECQIIATQIRIERLSPITVEVKDLILEEDDLYSFLTQLPQERTYLSGTLTVHDAEDLMLPSHIDRFDTITLQPGELAYARLVAASPSSAIATLGDYSVSGNLIVRTVYVQQKT
;
A
#
# COMPACT_ATOMS: atom_id res chain seq x y z
N MET A 1 24.47 -20.11 -16.07
CA MET A 1 24.87 -19.94 -14.65
C MET A 1 24.49 -21.22 -13.90
N MET A 2 24.60 -21.32 -12.57
CA MET A 2 23.93 -22.38 -11.81
C MET A 2 22.42 -22.12 -11.76
N THR A 3 21.61 -23.19 -11.77
CA THR A 3 20.14 -23.09 -11.69
C THR A 3 19.65 -22.24 -10.50
N PRO A 4 20.16 -22.39 -9.26
CA PRO A 4 19.73 -21.56 -8.15
C PRO A 4 20.03 -20.07 -8.37
N THR A 5 21.14 -19.75 -9.05
CA THR A 5 21.50 -18.37 -9.36
C THR A 5 20.58 -17.76 -10.42
N HIS A 6 20.14 -18.53 -11.42
CA HIS A 6 19.11 -18.07 -12.39
C HIS A 6 17.80 -17.75 -11.69
N ILE A 7 17.35 -18.65 -10.82
CA ILE A 7 16.11 -18.47 -10.05
C ILE A 7 16.22 -17.23 -9.15
N ALA A 8 17.28 -17.14 -8.34
CA ALA A 8 17.47 -16.02 -7.42
C ALA A 8 17.57 -14.68 -8.16
N PHE A 9 18.28 -14.63 -9.29
CA PHE A 9 18.40 -13.44 -10.11
C PHE A 9 17.03 -13.00 -10.67
N SER A 10 16.29 -13.93 -11.27
CA SER A 10 14.97 -13.68 -11.82
C SER A 10 13.97 -13.21 -10.75
N VAL A 11 13.90 -13.91 -9.61
CA VAL A 11 12.98 -13.58 -8.50
C VAL A 11 13.31 -12.20 -7.91
N ALA A 12 14.59 -11.92 -7.64
CA ALA A 12 15.01 -10.64 -7.09
C ALA A 12 14.63 -9.48 -8.03
N LEU A 13 14.99 -9.57 -9.31
CA LEU A 13 14.70 -8.49 -10.27
C LEU A 13 13.20 -8.37 -10.54
N THR A 14 12.45 -9.47 -10.64
CA THR A 14 10.98 -9.42 -10.82
C THR A 14 10.29 -8.76 -9.63
N SER A 15 10.68 -9.12 -8.40
CA SER A 15 10.17 -8.51 -7.16
C SER A 15 10.42 -7.00 -7.12
N ILE A 16 11.62 -6.56 -7.50
CA ILE A 16 11.99 -5.14 -7.52
C ILE A 16 11.25 -4.39 -8.63
N THR A 17 11.24 -4.93 -9.85
CA THR A 17 10.66 -4.24 -11.01
C THR A 17 9.15 -4.08 -10.92
N LEU A 18 8.43 -5.09 -10.42
CA LEU A 18 6.99 -4.99 -10.21
C LEU A 18 6.62 -4.43 -8.83
N GLY A 19 7.58 -4.26 -7.91
CA GLY A 19 7.29 -3.89 -6.52
C GLY A 19 6.35 -4.89 -5.84
N THR A 20 6.47 -6.18 -6.17
CA THR A 20 5.52 -7.22 -5.74
C THR A 20 6.16 -8.23 -4.79
N ALA A 21 5.34 -8.73 -3.86
CA ALA A 21 5.65 -9.88 -3.02
C ALA A 21 4.74 -11.08 -3.35
N ASN A 22 3.96 -11.02 -4.43
CA ASN A 22 3.01 -12.07 -4.77
C ASN A 22 3.74 -13.39 -5.09
N PRO A 23 3.50 -14.47 -4.33
CA PRO A 23 4.19 -15.74 -4.51
C PRO A 23 3.92 -16.40 -5.87
N GLU A 24 2.75 -16.17 -6.47
CA GLU A 24 2.42 -16.74 -7.79
C GLU A 24 3.28 -16.11 -8.87
N ILE A 25 3.40 -14.78 -8.88
CA ILE A 25 4.22 -14.04 -9.86
C ILE A 25 5.69 -14.46 -9.72
N LEU A 26 6.20 -14.48 -8.49
CA LEU A 26 7.59 -14.82 -8.22
C LEU A 26 7.89 -16.30 -8.49
N GLY A 27 6.96 -17.19 -8.19
CA GLY A 27 7.06 -18.61 -8.52
C GLY A 27 7.07 -18.87 -10.02
N VAL A 28 6.18 -18.21 -10.78
CA VAL A 28 6.20 -18.28 -12.25
C VAL A 28 7.50 -17.70 -12.81
N ALA A 29 7.98 -16.58 -12.27
CA ALA A 29 9.24 -15.99 -12.70
C ALA A 29 10.45 -16.89 -12.42
N ALA A 30 10.45 -17.61 -11.29
CA ALA A 30 11.46 -18.61 -10.97
C ALA A 30 11.49 -19.75 -12.00
N LEU A 31 10.33 -20.31 -12.34
CA LEU A 31 10.21 -21.39 -13.32
C LEU A 31 10.57 -20.92 -14.74
N ALA A 32 10.03 -19.78 -15.16
CA ALA A 32 10.28 -19.20 -16.48
C ALA A 32 11.74 -18.82 -16.68
N SER A 33 12.49 -18.50 -15.61
CA SER A 33 13.92 -18.21 -15.69
C SER A 33 14.77 -19.36 -16.18
N LEU A 34 14.28 -20.59 -16.06
CA LEU A 34 14.97 -21.79 -16.51
C LEU A 34 14.68 -22.11 -17.97
N CYS A 35 13.57 -21.63 -18.54
CA CYS A 35 13.14 -21.94 -19.90
C CYS A 35 14.17 -21.63 -21.00
N PRO A 36 14.98 -20.55 -20.94
CA PRO A 36 16.01 -20.29 -21.94
C PRO A 36 17.01 -21.44 -22.13
N ASP A 37 17.32 -22.19 -21.07
CA ASP A 37 18.25 -23.32 -21.06
C ASP A 37 17.69 -24.60 -21.72
N ILE A 38 16.53 -24.54 -22.37
CA ILE A 38 15.95 -25.65 -23.16
C ILE A 38 16.83 -26.03 -24.37
N ASP A 39 17.75 -25.15 -24.75
CA ASP A 39 18.69 -25.33 -25.86
C ASP A 39 19.84 -26.33 -25.58
N THR A 40 19.94 -26.87 -24.36
CA THR A 40 20.90 -27.94 -24.02
C THR A 40 20.23 -29.10 -23.29
N SER A 41 20.52 -30.33 -23.70
CA SER A 41 19.99 -31.53 -23.03
C SER A 41 20.59 -31.78 -21.64
N LYS A 42 21.57 -30.97 -21.22
CA LYS A 42 22.25 -31.10 -19.92
C LYS A 42 21.56 -30.32 -18.80
N SER A 43 20.75 -29.33 -19.14
CA SER A 43 20.02 -28.53 -18.14
C SER A 43 18.85 -29.32 -17.54
N LEU A 44 18.29 -28.85 -16.43
CA LEU A 44 17.08 -29.46 -15.85
C LEU A 44 15.90 -29.37 -16.82
N ILE A 45 15.68 -28.20 -17.41
CA ILE A 45 14.59 -27.97 -18.35
C ILE A 45 14.79 -28.75 -19.65
N GLY A 46 16.04 -28.82 -20.14
CA GLY A 46 16.34 -29.54 -21.38
C GLY A 46 16.17 -31.05 -21.22
N ARG A 47 16.45 -31.60 -20.03
CA ARG A 47 16.13 -33.01 -19.73
C ARG A 47 14.62 -33.26 -19.67
N LEU A 48 13.84 -32.31 -19.16
CA LEU A 48 12.38 -32.42 -19.09
C LEU A 48 11.75 -32.40 -20.49
N PHE A 49 12.24 -31.54 -21.40
CA PHE A 49 11.75 -31.41 -22.77
C PHE A 49 12.53 -32.25 -23.79
N PHE A 50 13.14 -33.35 -23.35
CA PHE A 50 13.69 -34.32 -24.28
C PHE A 50 12.54 -34.96 -25.11
N PRO A 51 12.63 -35.05 -26.45
CA PRO A 51 13.81 -34.90 -27.32
C PRO A 51 14.02 -33.52 -27.97
N ILE A 52 13.14 -32.55 -27.74
CA ILE A 52 13.20 -31.21 -28.36
C ILE A 52 14.53 -30.52 -28.04
N SER A 53 14.98 -30.62 -26.79
CA SER A 53 16.28 -30.07 -26.35
C SER A 53 17.48 -30.64 -27.12
N ARG A 54 17.47 -31.94 -27.45
CA ARG A 54 18.52 -32.59 -28.23
C ARG A 54 18.53 -32.12 -29.68
N TRP A 55 17.35 -31.86 -30.25
CA TRP A 55 17.24 -31.27 -31.58
C TRP A 55 17.78 -29.84 -31.59
N LEU A 56 17.43 -29.02 -30.60
CA LEU A 56 17.95 -27.66 -30.45
C LEU A 56 19.47 -27.67 -30.26
N GLU A 57 20.00 -28.54 -29.39
CA GLU A 57 21.44 -28.64 -29.12
C GLU A 57 22.25 -29.05 -30.36
N SER A 58 21.67 -29.82 -31.28
CA SER A 58 22.36 -30.23 -32.52
C SER A 58 22.27 -29.20 -33.66
N HIS A 59 21.28 -28.31 -33.65
CA HIS A 59 21.05 -27.33 -34.72
C HIS A 59 21.39 -25.89 -34.32
N THR A 60 21.52 -25.60 -33.03
CA THR A 60 21.73 -24.25 -32.50
C THR A 60 22.95 -24.19 -31.59
N ILE A 61 23.51 -22.99 -31.44
CA ILE A 61 24.59 -22.75 -30.49
C ILE A 61 23.95 -22.49 -29.12
N HIS A 62 24.44 -23.16 -28.07
CA HIS A 62 23.99 -22.89 -26.70
C HIS A 62 24.17 -21.39 -26.35
N ARG A 63 23.14 -20.82 -25.71
CA ARG A 63 22.97 -19.38 -25.43
C ARG A 63 22.85 -18.53 -26.70
N GLY A 64 22.25 -19.12 -27.72
CA GLY A 64 21.93 -18.52 -29.00
C GLY A 64 20.51 -17.96 -29.03
N ILE A 65 19.65 -18.63 -29.79
CA ILE A 65 18.28 -18.19 -30.09
C ILE A 65 17.45 -18.00 -28.83
N THR A 66 17.49 -18.95 -27.89
CA THR A 66 16.67 -18.93 -26.66
C THR A 66 17.11 -17.88 -25.65
N HIS A 67 18.28 -17.27 -25.84
CA HIS A 67 18.83 -16.24 -24.94
C HIS A 67 18.91 -14.88 -25.66
N SER A 68 17.83 -14.53 -26.36
CA SER A 68 17.76 -13.35 -27.20
C SER A 68 16.51 -12.51 -26.94
N PHE A 69 16.59 -11.21 -27.26
CA PHE A 69 15.42 -10.34 -27.26
C PHE A 69 14.34 -10.83 -28.23
N PHE A 70 14.74 -11.47 -29.33
CA PHE A 70 13.81 -12.08 -30.27
C PHE A 70 12.99 -13.18 -29.58
N ALA A 71 13.63 -14.11 -28.86
CA ALA A 71 12.93 -15.15 -28.14
C ALA A 71 12.04 -14.59 -27.01
N SER A 72 12.49 -13.57 -26.27
CA SER A 72 11.64 -12.84 -25.33
C SER A 72 10.40 -12.25 -26.01
N GLY A 73 10.55 -11.65 -27.20
CA GLY A 73 9.43 -11.12 -28.00
C GLY A 73 8.44 -12.20 -28.42
N VAL A 74 8.93 -13.35 -28.87
CA VAL A 74 8.08 -14.51 -29.21
C VAL A 74 7.31 -15.00 -27.98
N VAL A 75 8.00 -15.12 -26.84
CA VAL A 75 7.37 -15.52 -25.57
C VAL A 75 6.27 -14.53 -25.16
N ILE A 76 6.51 -13.22 -25.27
CA ILE A 76 5.50 -12.18 -25.01
C ILE A 76 4.27 -12.38 -25.89
N LEU A 77 4.46 -12.54 -27.21
CA LEU A 77 3.37 -12.67 -28.17
C LEU A 77 2.55 -13.96 -27.96
N VAL A 78 3.24 -15.09 -27.82
CA VAL A 78 2.59 -16.40 -27.63
C VAL A 78 1.84 -16.48 -26.31
N SER A 79 2.38 -15.86 -25.26
CA SER A 79 1.75 -15.87 -23.93
C SER A 79 0.71 -14.75 -23.74
N TYR A 80 0.61 -13.78 -24.65
CA TYR A 80 -0.32 -12.65 -24.54
C TYR A 80 -1.79 -13.01 -24.26
N PRO A 81 -2.36 -14.12 -24.79
CA PRO A 81 -3.70 -14.55 -24.43
C PRO A 81 -3.91 -14.77 -22.93
N LEU A 82 -2.87 -15.09 -22.15
CA LEU A 82 -2.97 -15.18 -20.69
C LEU A 82 -3.35 -13.84 -20.07
N ALA A 83 -2.78 -12.74 -20.57
CA ALA A 83 -3.10 -11.40 -20.10
C ALA A 83 -4.55 -11.02 -20.39
N LEU A 84 -5.06 -11.40 -21.57
CA LEU A 84 -6.43 -11.09 -22.00
C LEU A 84 -7.49 -11.87 -21.21
N ASN A 85 -7.18 -13.09 -20.77
CA ASN A 85 -8.09 -13.95 -20.02
C ASN A 85 -8.04 -13.73 -18.49
N GLY A 86 -7.53 -12.58 -18.02
CA GLY A 86 -7.47 -12.24 -16.60
C GLY A 86 -6.26 -12.78 -15.83
N TYR A 87 -5.35 -13.52 -16.49
CA TYR A 87 -4.11 -14.05 -15.90
C TYR A 87 -2.90 -13.13 -16.15
N SER A 88 -3.11 -11.82 -16.06
CA SER A 88 -2.08 -10.80 -16.29
C SER A 88 -0.88 -10.94 -15.35
N HIS A 89 -1.10 -11.36 -14.10
CA HIS A 89 -0.06 -11.61 -13.11
C HIS A 89 0.87 -12.78 -13.50
N ILE A 90 0.32 -13.89 -14.00
CA ILE A 90 1.08 -15.04 -14.52
C ILE A 90 1.89 -14.61 -15.75
N TRP A 91 1.24 -13.88 -16.66
CA TRP A 91 1.88 -13.38 -17.88
C TRP A 91 3.09 -12.48 -17.57
N GLN A 92 2.95 -11.54 -16.62
CA GLN A 92 4.05 -10.68 -16.17
C GLN A 92 5.21 -11.49 -15.58
N GLY A 93 4.91 -12.44 -14.69
CA GLY A 93 5.92 -13.33 -14.10
C GLY A 93 6.66 -14.15 -15.16
N LEU A 94 5.94 -14.64 -16.18
CA LEU A 94 6.51 -15.42 -17.27
C LEU A 94 7.47 -14.59 -18.11
N ILE A 95 7.08 -13.38 -18.52
CA ILE A 95 7.92 -12.51 -19.36
C ILE A 95 9.17 -12.06 -18.63
N LEU A 96 8.99 -11.51 -17.43
CA LEU A 96 10.11 -11.00 -16.64
C LEU A 96 11.02 -12.14 -16.21
N GLY A 97 10.43 -13.28 -15.83
CA GLY A 97 11.18 -14.46 -15.47
C GLY A 97 12.05 -14.99 -16.60
N TYR A 98 11.47 -15.14 -17.80
CA TYR A 98 12.20 -15.57 -18.98
C TYR A 98 13.32 -14.59 -19.33
N PHE A 99 13.01 -13.28 -19.37
CA PHE A 99 13.97 -12.23 -19.70
C PHE A 99 15.13 -12.19 -18.71
N PHE A 100 14.87 -12.09 -17.41
CA PHE A 100 15.92 -12.03 -16.40
C PHE A 100 16.69 -13.35 -16.28
N GLY A 101 16.04 -14.48 -16.57
CA GLY A 101 16.67 -15.79 -16.66
C GLY A 101 17.85 -15.82 -17.61
N TRP A 102 17.64 -15.46 -18.88
CA TRP A 102 18.74 -15.42 -19.85
C TRP A 102 19.63 -14.18 -19.69
N PHE A 103 19.09 -13.05 -19.22
CA PHE A 103 19.87 -11.83 -19.01
C PHE A 103 20.97 -12.03 -17.96
N GLY A 104 20.73 -12.85 -16.93
CA GLY A 104 21.76 -13.23 -15.97
C GLY A 104 23.01 -13.86 -16.64
N ASP A 105 22.83 -14.57 -17.76
CA ASP A 105 23.93 -15.22 -18.47
C ASP A 105 24.82 -14.25 -19.27
N VAL A 106 24.38 -13.01 -19.48
CA VAL A 106 25.20 -11.91 -20.03
C VAL A 106 26.44 -11.67 -19.17
N PHE A 107 26.34 -11.93 -17.87
CA PHE A 107 27.40 -11.73 -16.90
C PHE A 107 28.42 -12.87 -16.81
N THR A 108 28.20 -13.95 -17.57
CA THR A 108 29.10 -15.10 -17.59
C THR A 108 30.23 -14.93 -18.60
N LYS A 109 31.28 -15.76 -18.48
CA LYS A 109 32.43 -15.75 -19.41
C LYS A 109 32.02 -15.86 -20.89
N SER A 110 31.00 -16.66 -21.17
CA SER A 110 30.53 -16.96 -22.54
C SER A 110 29.53 -15.93 -23.08
N GLY A 111 28.85 -15.17 -22.21
CA GLY A 111 27.73 -14.31 -22.57
C GLY A 111 26.61 -15.03 -23.34
N VAL A 112 25.82 -14.25 -24.06
CA VAL A 112 24.64 -14.70 -24.83
C VAL A 112 24.54 -13.98 -26.17
N GLN A 113 23.91 -14.59 -27.17
CA GLN A 113 23.59 -13.92 -28.46
C GLN A 113 22.29 -13.11 -28.36
N ALA A 114 22.31 -12.05 -27.54
CA ALA A 114 21.12 -11.25 -27.22
C ALA A 114 20.39 -10.70 -28.46
N PHE A 115 21.14 -10.42 -29.54
CA PHE A 115 20.66 -9.82 -30.79
C PHE A 115 20.56 -10.81 -31.96
N TYR A 116 20.26 -12.09 -31.69
CA TYR A 116 19.95 -13.06 -32.75
C TYR A 116 18.96 -12.45 -33.79
N PRO A 117 19.19 -12.58 -35.11
CA PRO A 117 20.13 -13.50 -35.80
C PRO A 117 21.58 -13.02 -35.90
N SER A 118 21.92 -11.84 -35.37
CA SER A 118 23.32 -11.43 -35.28
C SER A 118 24.11 -12.38 -34.38
N ARG A 119 25.27 -12.82 -34.85
CA ARG A 119 26.15 -13.75 -34.09
C ARG A 119 26.93 -13.07 -32.96
N GLY A 120 26.80 -11.75 -32.83
CA GLY A 120 27.44 -10.97 -31.77
C GLY A 120 26.99 -11.42 -30.39
N ARG A 121 27.94 -11.60 -29.46
CA ARG A 121 27.65 -11.98 -28.07
C ARG A 121 27.64 -10.74 -27.19
N MET A 122 26.55 -10.54 -26.46
CA MET A 122 26.46 -9.57 -25.39
C MET A 122 27.14 -10.15 -24.15
N ILE A 123 28.19 -9.48 -23.69
CA ILE A 123 28.97 -9.87 -22.52
C ILE A 123 29.26 -8.62 -21.69
N ILE A 124 28.87 -8.64 -20.41
CA ILE A 124 29.10 -7.54 -19.47
C ILE A 124 29.70 -8.15 -18.20
N PRO A 125 30.76 -7.59 -17.59
CA PRO A 125 31.56 -6.45 -18.03
C PRO A 125 32.63 -6.82 -19.09
N ARG A 126 33.19 -5.80 -19.77
CA ARG A 126 34.21 -5.98 -20.81
C ARG A 126 35.45 -6.72 -20.30
N ASN A 127 35.88 -6.46 -19.05
CA ASN A 127 37.03 -7.11 -18.42
C ASN A 127 36.76 -8.61 -18.15
N PRO A 128 37.50 -9.55 -18.79
CA PRO A 128 37.30 -10.98 -18.62
C PRO A 128 37.46 -11.50 -17.18
N ARG A 129 38.25 -10.82 -16.35
CA ARG A 129 38.51 -11.22 -14.96
C ARG A 129 37.31 -11.01 -14.04
N LEU A 130 36.41 -10.11 -14.41
CA LEU A 130 35.21 -9.78 -13.64
C LEU A 130 33.97 -10.60 -14.08
N ARG A 131 34.14 -11.50 -15.06
CA ARG A 131 33.03 -12.32 -15.58
C ARG A 131 32.84 -13.56 -14.71
N LEU A 132 31.57 -13.93 -14.51
CA LEU A 132 31.20 -15.05 -13.67
C LEU A 132 31.63 -16.38 -14.31
N GLY A 133 32.41 -17.15 -13.55
CA GLY A 133 32.67 -18.55 -13.85
C GLY A 133 31.62 -19.44 -13.20
N THR A 134 31.12 -20.42 -13.94
CA THR A 134 30.16 -21.40 -13.41
C THR A 134 30.80 -22.22 -12.29
N ARG A 135 30.07 -22.39 -11.19
CA ARG A 135 30.48 -23.00 -9.91
C ARG A 135 31.70 -22.34 -9.25
N SER A 136 31.93 -21.04 -9.48
CA SER A 136 33.01 -20.29 -8.82
C SER A 136 32.57 -19.70 -7.47
N ASN A 137 33.53 -19.38 -6.60
CA ASN A 137 33.25 -18.69 -5.33
C ASN A 137 32.52 -17.35 -5.54
N ALA A 138 32.82 -16.66 -6.65
CA ALA A 138 32.14 -15.42 -7.00
C ALA A 138 30.65 -15.63 -7.32
N GLU A 139 30.28 -16.75 -7.94
CA GLU A 139 28.88 -17.07 -8.23
C GLU A 139 28.10 -17.44 -6.96
N TRP A 140 28.74 -18.14 -6.02
CA TRP A 140 28.15 -18.41 -4.70
C TRP A 140 27.94 -17.14 -3.88
N PHE A 141 28.92 -16.23 -3.89
CA PHE A 141 28.77 -14.92 -3.26
C PHE A 141 27.63 -14.11 -3.90
N LEU A 142 27.57 -14.08 -5.24
CA LEU A 142 26.47 -13.44 -5.96
C LEU A 142 25.12 -14.04 -5.58
N LEU A 143 25.00 -15.37 -5.52
CA LEU A 143 23.77 -16.04 -5.10
C LEU A 143 23.33 -15.59 -3.70
N MET A 144 24.25 -15.55 -2.74
CA MET A 144 23.95 -15.08 -1.38
C MET A 144 23.43 -13.65 -1.38
N VAL A 145 24.07 -12.75 -2.13
CA VAL A 145 23.63 -11.36 -2.28
C VAL A 145 22.25 -11.26 -2.93
N LEU A 146 21.99 -12.04 -3.99
CA LEU A 146 20.71 -12.05 -4.68
C LEU A 146 19.58 -12.58 -3.77
N VAL A 147 19.84 -13.60 -2.95
CA VAL A 147 18.87 -14.12 -1.97
C VAL A 147 18.59 -13.09 -0.88
N ALA A 148 19.61 -12.38 -0.40
CA ALA A 148 19.43 -11.30 0.57
C ALA A 148 18.59 -10.16 -0.02
N ILE A 149 18.88 -9.74 -1.27
CA ILE A 149 18.12 -8.72 -2.00
C ILE A 149 16.68 -9.18 -2.25
N ALA A 150 16.46 -10.42 -2.68
CA ALA A 150 15.12 -10.97 -2.89
C ALA A 150 14.32 -10.96 -1.60
N THR A 151 14.88 -11.47 -0.51
CA THR A 151 14.23 -11.49 0.82
C THR A 151 13.88 -10.08 1.30
N LEU A 152 14.82 -9.14 1.17
CA LEU A 152 14.61 -7.74 1.55
C LEU A 152 13.51 -7.10 0.69
N SER A 153 13.56 -7.28 -0.63
CA SER A 153 12.55 -6.74 -1.54
C SER A 153 11.17 -7.30 -1.25
N ILE A 154 11.06 -8.63 -1.04
CA ILE A 154 9.79 -9.29 -0.71
C ILE A 154 9.25 -8.76 0.63
N ASN A 155 10.10 -8.63 1.66
CA ASN A 155 9.69 -8.10 2.96
C ASN A 155 9.20 -6.66 2.88
N ILE A 156 9.88 -5.80 2.13
CA ILE A 156 9.44 -4.42 1.95
C ILE A 156 8.12 -4.38 1.19
N ASN A 157 8.00 -5.16 0.11
CA ASN A 157 6.80 -5.21 -0.72
C ASN A 157 5.60 -5.79 0.04
N SER A 158 5.81 -6.78 0.92
CA SER A 158 4.74 -7.35 1.75
C SER A 158 4.21 -6.36 2.80
N ASN A 159 5.07 -5.49 3.33
CA ASN A 159 4.73 -4.54 4.40
C ASN A 159 4.22 -3.18 3.90
N GLY A 160 4.19 -2.94 2.59
CA GLY A 160 3.88 -1.58 2.15
C GLY A 160 4.46 -1.16 0.81
N GLY A 161 5.45 -1.88 0.32
CA GLY A 161 6.30 -1.36 -0.73
C GLY A 161 7.20 -0.24 -0.25
N ILE A 162 8.21 0.04 -1.07
CA ILE A 162 9.30 0.97 -0.76
C ILE A 162 8.76 2.41 -0.57
N ILE A 163 7.76 2.78 -1.38
CA ILE A 163 7.18 4.13 -1.36
C ILE A 163 6.42 4.40 -0.05
N ARG A 164 5.70 3.42 0.51
CA ARG A 164 4.99 3.63 1.79
C ARG A 164 5.98 3.82 2.95
N GLY A 165 7.03 3.00 3.03
CA GLY A 165 8.08 3.15 4.04
C GLY A 165 8.85 4.48 3.91
N PHE A 166 9.13 4.91 2.68
CA PHE A 166 9.74 6.21 2.42
C PHE A 166 8.83 7.37 2.85
N ASN A 167 7.55 7.31 2.50
CA ASN A 167 6.57 8.33 2.88
C ASN A 167 6.43 8.44 4.40
N GLN A 168 6.44 7.31 5.11
CA GLN A 168 6.41 7.29 6.58
C GLN A 168 7.70 7.86 7.20
N ALA A 169 8.87 7.51 6.65
CA ALA A 169 10.16 8.00 7.15
C ALA A 169 10.30 9.53 7.04
N ILE A 170 9.74 10.12 5.98
CA ILE A 170 9.76 11.58 5.76
C ILE A 170 8.56 12.28 6.44
N GLY A 171 7.54 11.53 6.85
CA GLY A 171 6.33 12.06 7.48
C GLY A 171 5.37 12.69 6.48
N LEU A 172 5.28 12.16 5.26
CA LEU A 172 4.28 12.62 4.29
C LEU A 172 2.86 12.25 4.77
N PRO A 173 1.84 13.11 4.55
CA PRO A 173 0.48 12.89 5.04
C PRO A 173 -0.09 11.49 4.73
N SER A 174 0.10 10.98 3.51
CA SER A 174 -0.39 9.66 3.10
C SER A 174 0.16 8.50 3.94
N GLY A 175 1.42 8.60 4.42
CA GLY A 175 2.02 7.55 5.27
C GLY A 175 1.52 7.61 6.70
N ALA A 176 1.27 8.82 7.20
CA ALA A 176 0.72 9.03 8.53
C ALA A 176 -0.71 8.49 8.65
N ILE A 177 -1.56 8.73 7.65
CA ILE A 177 -2.96 8.27 7.65
C ILE A 177 -3.04 6.74 7.69
N PHE A 178 -2.20 6.05 6.93
CA PHE A 178 -2.13 4.59 6.97
C PHE A 178 -1.72 4.08 8.36
N THR A 179 -0.70 4.70 8.97
CA THR A 179 -0.28 4.36 10.34
C THR A 179 -1.43 4.57 11.32
N THR A 180 -2.20 5.65 11.15
CA THR A 180 -3.41 5.89 11.94
C THR A 180 -4.45 4.80 11.72
N GLN A 181 -4.75 4.39 10.48
CA GLN A 181 -5.75 3.34 10.22
C GLN A 181 -5.39 2.00 10.89
N GLU A 182 -4.10 1.66 10.93
CA GLU A 182 -3.63 0.42 11.56
C GLU A 182 -3.63 0.51 13.09
N ASP A 183 -3.25 1.67 13.65
CA ASP A 183 -3.02 1.82 15.09
C ASP A 183 -4.16 2.50 15.86
N ALA A 184 -5.12 3.17 15.21
CA ALA A 184 -6.16 3.98 15.86
C ALA A 184 -7.13 3.17 16.73
N SER A 185 -7.21 1.86 16.56
CA SER A 185 -8.01 0.98 17.43
C SER A 185 -7.25 0.50 18.66
N ARG A 186 -5.92 0.64 18.68
CA ARG A 186 -5.02 0.05 19.69
C ARG A 186 -4.34 1.09 20.56
N TYR A 187 -4.04 2.26 20.00
CA TYR A 187 -3.32 3.32 20.69
C TYR A 187 -4.02 4.66 20.57
N LEU A 188 -3.88 5.49 21.60
CA LEU A 188 -4.13 6.91 21.54
C LEU A 188 -3.01 7.56 20.73
N LEU A 189 -3.38 8.20 19.63
CA LEU A 189 -2.43 8.76 18.66
C LEU A 189 -2.40 10.29 18.76
N ILE A 190 -1.18 10.84 18.79
CA ILE A 190 -0.94 12.27 18.66
C ILE A 190 -0.29 12.52 17.30
N ALA A 191 -0.87 13.40 16.51
CA ALA A 191 -0.31 13.85 15.25
C ALA A 191 0.43 15.17 15.44
N GLN A 192 1.74 15.17 15.27
CA GLN A 192 2.52 16.39 15.10
C GLN A 192 2.42 16.84 13.64
N ILE A 193 1.76 17.97 13.42
CA ILE A 193 1.39 18.46 12.10
C ILE A 193 2.17 19.72 11.80
N LYS A 194 2.86 19.72 10.65
CA LYS A 194 3.44 20.91 10.03
C LYS A 194 2.70 21.22 8.75
N GLY A 195 2.36 22.48 8.54
CA GLY A 195 1.61 22.90 7.38
C GLY A 195 1.24 24.36 7.42
N ARG A 196 0.09 24.68 6.84
CA ARG A 196 -0.50 26.02 6.87
C ARG A 196 -2.00 25.93 7.07
N ASN A 197 -2.57 26.94 7.70
CA ASN A 197 -4.02 27.11 7.74
C ASN A 197 -4.52 27.49 6.33
N ALA A 198 -5.59 26.86 5.87
CA ALA A 198 -6.12 27.07 4.52
C ALA A 198 -6.73 28.46 4.31
N LEU A 199 -7.23 29.11 5.37
CA LEU A 199 -7.86 30.42 5.31
C LEU A 199 -6.86 31.55 5.54
N THR A 200 -6.06 31.45 6.60
CA THR A 200 -5.15 32.54 7.01
C THR A 200 -3.77 32.44 6.36
N GLU A 201 -3.47 31.32 5.71
CA GLU A 201 -2.15 30.96 5.16
C GLU A 201 -1.00 30.97 6.16
N LEU A 202 -1.29 31.18 7.45
CA LEU A 202 -0.28 31.18 8.51
C LEU A 202 0.28 29.77 8.72
N PRO A 203 1.59 29.66 9.01
CA PRO A 203 2.21 28.37 9.27
C PRO A 203 1.65 27.74 10.55
N VAL A 204 1.43 26.43 10.52
CA VAL A 204 0.98 25.61 11.66
C VAL A 204 2.08 24.59 11.96
N ASP A 205 2.52 24.52 13.21
CA ASP A 205 3.46 23.52 13.74
C ASP A 205 3.02 23.16 15.17
N GLU A 206 2.00 22.29 15.26
CA GLU A 206 1.34 21.94 16.52
C GLU A 206 1.01 20.45 16.58
N SER A 207 0.76 19.97 17.80
CA SER A 207 0.36 18.59 18.07
C SER A 207 -1.14 18.50 18.34
N TYR A 208 -1.80 17.56 17.67
CA TYR A 208 -3.24 17.34 17.77
C TYR A 208 -3.53 15.88 18.17
N GLU A 209 -4.59 15.64 18.93
CA GLU A 209 -5.09 14.30 19.20
C GLU A 209 -5.83 13.78 17.96
N VAL A 210 -5.52 12.58 17.50
CA VAL A 210 -6.18 12.01 16.32
C VAL A 210 -7.52 11.42 16.71
N VAL A 211 -8.59 11.86 16.06
CA VAL A 211 -9.95 11.39 16.31
C VAL A 211 -10.23 10.15 15.46
N GLU A 212 -10.14 10.29 14.13
CA GLU A 212 -10.29 9.21 13.16
C GLU A 212 -9.76 9.60 11.77
N PRO A 213 -9.40 8.61 10.93
CA PRO A 213 -9.16 8.84 9.51
C PRO A 213 -10.50 9.10 8.79
N LEU A 214 -10.62 10.23 8.09
CA LEU A 214 -11.85 10.62 7.38
C LEU A 214 -11.87 10.09 5.94
N THR A 215 -10.74 10.22 5.24
CA THR A 215 -10.57 9.72 3.87
C THR A 215 -9.19 9.07 3.73
N ALA A 216 -8.84 8.59 2.54
CA ALA A 216 -7.48 8.09 2.27
C ALA A 216 -6.39 9.18 2.39
N ASN A 217 -6.78 10.47 2.37
CA ASN A 217 -5.87 11.62 2.34
C ASN A 217 -6.07 12.61 3.49
N ASP A 218 -7.12 12.44 4.30
CA ASP A 218 -7.50 13.38 5.34
C ASP A 218 -7.75 12.69 6.68
N LEU A 219 -7.31 13.35 7.75
CA LEU A 219 -7.49 12.99 9.14
C LEU A 219 -8.38 14.02 9.83
N LEU A 220 -9.21 13.55 10.76
CA LEU A 220 -9.82 14.41 11.77
C LEU A 220 -8.93 14.43 13.00
N VAL A 221 -8.56 15.63 13.42
CA VAL A 221 -7.73 15.86 14.59
C VAL A 221 -8.38 16.89 15.50
N LYS A 222 -8.12 16.77 16.80
CA LYS A 222 -8.68 17.61 17.85
C LYS A 222 -7.56 18.35 18.57
N ASN A 223 -7.71 19.66 18.73
CA ASN A 223 -6.76 20.48 19.50
C ASN A 223 -7.00 20.35 21.01
N LYS A 224 -6.13 20.96 21.82
CA LYS A 224 -6.25 20.96 23.30
C LYS A 224 -7.51 21.66 23.82
N GLN A 225 -8.10 22.57 23.04
CA GLN A 225 -9.34 23.28 23.37
C GLN A 225 -10.58 22.47 22.97
N GLY A 226 -10.40 21.34 22.32
CA GLY A 226 -11.45 20.45 21.87
C GLY A 226 -12.05 20.75 20.50
N ILE A 227 -11.49 21.73 19.77
CA ILE A 227 -11.89 22.06 18.40
C ILE A 227 -11.35 21.01 17.44
N VAL A 228 -12.20 20.56 16.52
CA VAL A 228 -11.88 19.54 15.51
C VAL A 228 -11.52 20.23 14.19
N TYR A 229 -10.47 19.74 13.55
CA TYR A 229 -9.98 20.20 12.25
C TYR A 229 -9.82 19.02 11.31
N ARG A 230 -10.11 19.24 10.02
CA ARG A 230 -9.71 18.32 8.97
C ARG A 230 -8.32 18.70 8.46
N VAL A 231 -7.42 17.72 8.49
CA VAL A 231 -6.02 17.89 8.15
C VAL A 231 -5.62 16.89 7.09
N GLY A 232 -4.97 17.35 6.03
CA GLY A 232 -4.57 16.47 4.95
C GLY A 232 -4.03 17.23 3.76
N SER A 233 -4.20 16.64 2.58
CA SER A 233 -3.82 17.24 1.30
C SER A 233 -5.03 17.66 0.45
N SER A 234 -6.26 17.37 0.89
CA SER A 234 -7.48 17.79 0.19
C SER A 234 -7.72 19.31 0.29
N GLN A 235 -8.50 19.85 -0.64
CA GLN A 235 -8.91 21.25 -0.68
C GLN A 235 -9.92 21.60 0.41
N GLU A 236 -10.64 20.61 0.94
CA GLU A 236 -11.64 20.78 2.01
C GLU A 236 -11.01 20.82 3.42
N CYS A 237 -9.68 20.72 3.52
CA CYS A 237 -8.97 20.71 4.80
C CYS A 237 -8.81 22.13 5.34
N GLN A 238 -9.12 22.34 6.63
CA GLN A 238 -8.80 23.59 7.32
C GLN A 238 -7.28 23.75 7.53
N ILE A 239 -6.55 22.64 7.64
CA ILE A 239 -5.09 22.63 7.74
C ILE A 239 -4.52 21.80 6.60
N ILE A 240 -3.76 22.45 5.70
CA ILE A 240 -3.06 21.78 4.61
C ILE A 240 -1.70 21.34 5.17
N ALA A 241 -1.56 20.03 5.39
CA ALA A 241 -0.36 19.47 5.99
C ALA A 241 0.72 19.21 4.94
N THR A 242 1.93 19.72 5.20
CA THR A 242 3.13 19.34 4.46
C THR A 242 3.80 18.12 5.09
N GLN A 243 3.67 17.98 6.42
CA GLN A 243 4.22 16.87 7.17
C GLN A 243 3.28 16.47 8.31
N ILE A 244 3.07 15.17 8.50
CA ILE A 244 2.33 14.60 9.63
C ILE A 244 3.19 13.49 10.22
N ARG A 245 3.49 13.58 11.52
CA ARG A 245 4.17 12.52 12.27
C ARG A 245 3.23 12.00 13.35
N ILE A 246 3.02 10.69 13.37
CA ILE A 246 2.15 10.03 14.34
C ILE A 246 3.00 9.49 15.49
N GLU A 247 2.63 9.86 16.72
CA GLU A 247 3.20 9.36 17.95
C GLU A 247 2.16 8.54 18.71
N ARG A 248 2.56 7.35 19.19
CA ARG A 248 1.71 6.45 19.98
C ARG A 248 1.90 6.76 21.45
N LEU A 249 0.87 7.28 22.13
CA LEU A 249 0.98 7.73 23.51
C LEU A 249 0.70 6.60 24.51
N SER A 250 -0.52 6.04 24.47
CA SER A 250 -1.00 5.04 25.43
C SER A 250 -1.88 3.99 24.74
N PRO A 251 -1.92 2.73 25.20
CA PRO A 251 -2.87 1.75 24.70
C PRO A 251 -4.31 2.14 25.07
N ILE A 252 -5.25 1.83 24.19
CA ILE A 252 -6.67 2.14 24.36
C ILE A 252 -7.55 0.90 24.18
N THR A 253 -8.74 0.96 24.76
CA THR A 253 -9.85 0.06 24.46
C THR A 253 -10.97 0.87 23.83
N VAL A 254 -11.44 0.45 22.67
CA VAL A 254 -12.54 1.12 21.97
C VAL A 254 -13.83 0.31 22.18
N GLU A 255 -14.87 0.96 22.69
CA GLU A 255 -16.22 0.41 22.77
C GLU A 255 -17.07 1.06 21.68
N VAL A 256 -17.76 0.25 20.89
CA VAL A 256 -18.67 0.70 19.83
C VAL A 256 -20.07 0.22 20.18
N LYS A 257 -21.04 1.14 20.22
CA LYS A 257 -22.46 0.85 20.44
C LYS A 257 -23.26 1.39 19.28
N ASP A 258 -24.06 0.53 18.67
CA ASP A 258 -25.06 0.94 17.68
C ASP A 258 -26.33 1.36 18.40
N LEU A 259 -26.80 2.56 18.08
CA LEU A 259 -28.01 3.16 18.61
C LEU A 259 -28.98 3.38 17.46
N ILE A 260 -30.15 2.76 17.57
CA ILE A 260 -31.28 2.99 16.67
C ILE A 260 -32.30 3.78 17.47
N LEU A 261 -32.64 4.96 17.00
CA LEU A 261 -33.59 5.88 17.63
C LEU A 261 -34.89 5.86 16.84
N GLU A 262 -35.99 5.60 17.52
CA GLU A 262 -37.35 5.57 16.96
C GLU A 262 -38.20 6.65 17.66
N GLU A 263 -37.94 7.92 17.34
CA GLU A 263 -38.58 9.09 17.98
C GLU A 263 -38.27 9.23 19.48
N ASP A 264 -37.03 8.92 19.85
CA ASP A 264 -36.56 8.98 21.23
C ASP A 264 -35.97 10.36 21.62
N ASP A 265 -35.99 10.65 22.92
CA ASP A 265 -35.33 11.82 23.50
C ASP A 265 -33.80 11.59 23.57
N LEU A 266 -33.10 12.17 22.61
CA LEU A 266 -31.65 12.11 22.46
C LEU A 266 -30.90 12.61 23.70
N TYR A 267 -31.47 13.59 24.43
CA TYR A 267 -30.84 14.19 25.60
C TYR A 267 -30.58 13.16 26.70
N SER A 268 -31.58 12.34 27.00
CA SER A 268 -31.54 11.33 28.08
C SER A 268 -30.45 10.28 27.85
N PHE A 269 -30.21 9.91 26.59
CA PHE A 269 -29.21 8.93 26.22
C PHE A 269 -27.80 9.53 26.21
N LEU A 270 -27.64 10.70 25.60
CA LEU A 270 -26.33 11.35 25.47
C LEU A 270 -25.75 11.81 26.81
N THR A 271 -26.60 12.12 27.80
CA THR A 271 -26.16 12.49 29.16
C THR A 271 -25.58 11.31 29.95
N GLN A 272 -25.98 10.07 29.62
CA GLN A 272 -25.44 8.86 30.27
C GLN A 272 -24.07 8.45 29.70
N LEU A 273 -23.70 8.97 28.53
CA LEU A 273 -22.43 8.64 27.89
C LEU A 273 -21.27 9.42 28.51
N PRO A 274 -20.06 8.83 28.55
CA PRO A 274 -18.85 9.56 28.90
C PRO A 274 -18.64 10.75 27.95
N GLN A 275 -18.44 11.95 28.50
CA GLN A 275 -18.26 13.16 27.69
C GLN A 275 -16.86 13.26 27.08
N GLU A 276 -15.87 12.61 27.69
CA GLU A 276 -14.50 12.58 27.17
C GLU A 276 -14.32 11.44 26.16
N ARG A 277 -13.73 11.78 25.00
CA ARG A 277 -13.35 10.82 23.93
C ARG A 277 -14.47 9.87 23.48
N THR A 278 -15.71 10.33 23.57
CA THR A 278 -16.86 9.72 22.91
C THR A 278 -17.16 10.50 21.64
N TYR A 279 -17.35 9.76 20.55
CA TYR A 279 -17.57 10.29 19.22
C TYR A 279 -18.82 9.64 18.63
N LEU A 280 -19.74 10.48 18.15
CA LEU A 280 -20.99 10.10 17.54
C LEU A 280 -20.89 10.25 16.02
N SER A 281 -21.17 9.18 15.29
CA SER A 281 -21.16 9.17 13.83
C SER A 281 -22.40 8.50 13.28
N GLY A 282 -23.11 9.13 12.37
CA GLY A 282 -24.34 8.59 11.81
C GLY A 282 -25.23 9.65 11.16
N THR A 283 -26.46 9.25 10.87
CA THR A 283 -27.45 10.11 10.21
C THR A 283 -28.74 10.07 11.00
N LEU A 284 -29.24 11.25 11.35
CA LEU A 284 -30.50 11.45 12.05
C LEU A 284 -31.45 12.27 11.18
N THR A 285 -32.71 11.90 11.24
CA THR A 285 -33.82 12.72 10.77
C THR A 285 -34.35 13.48 11.97
N VAL A 286 -34.36 14.81 11.88
CA VAL A 286 -34.84 15.71 12.91
C VAL A 286 -36.25 16.13 12.55
N HIS A 287 -37.19 15.85 13.45
CA HIS A 287 -38.58 16.25 13.32
C HIS A 287 -38.76 17.67 13.86
N ASP A 288 -39.72 18.42 13.30
CA ASP A 288 -40.04 19.80 13.70
C ASP A 288 -38.84 20.77 13.68
N ALA A 289 -37.98 20.64 12.66
CA ALA A 289 -36.72 21.38 12.55
C ALA A 289 -36.85 22.76 11.87
N GLU A 290 -38.05 23.36 11.85
CA GLU A 290 -38.32 24.62 11.11
C GLU A 290 -37.44 25.79 11.58
N ASP A 291 -37.10 25.83 12.88
CA ASP A 291 -36.26 26.85 13.49
C ASP A 291 -34.78 26.42 13.65
N LEU A 292 -34.43 25.19 13.28
CA LEU A 292 -33.09 24.65 13.50
C LEU A 292 -32.12 25.19 12.44
N MET A 293 -31.30 26.16 12.84
CA MET A 293 -30.18 26.66 12.04
C MET A 293 -28.85 26.33 12.70
N LEU A 294 -28.02 25.55 11.99
CA LEU A 294 -26.65 25.29 12.41
C LEU A 294 -25.68 26.28 11.74
N PRO A 295 -24.87 27.03 12.52
CA PRO A 295 -23.84 27.88 11.94
C PRO A 295 -22.76 27.00 11.30
N SER A 296 -22.47 27.26 10.02
CA SER A 296 -21.35 26.63 9.32
C SER A 296 -20.05 27.41 9.57
N HIS A 297 -18.99 26.72 9.93
CA HIS A 297 -17.68 27.31 10.18
C HIS A 297 -16.70 26.96 9.08
N ILE A 298 -15.98 27.95 8.59
CA ILE A 298 -14.92 27.76 7.60
C ILE A 298 -13.57 27.43 8.25
N ASP A 299 -13.37 27.86 9.50
CA ASP A 299 -12.11 27.80 10.24
C ASP A 299 -11.93 26.52 11.05
N ARG A 300 -13.01 25.74 11.25
CA ARG A 300 -13.03 24.44 11.93
C ARG A 300 -13.88 23.44 11.17
N PHE A 301 -13.74 22.16 11.51
CA PHE A 301 -14.57 21.12 10.94
C PHE A 301 -15.91 21.05 11.68
N ASP A 302 -17.01 21.28 10.96
CA ASP A 302 -18.36 21.09 11.51
C ASP A 302 -18.65 19.60 11.64
N THR A 303 -18.67 19.12 12.88
CA THR A 303 -18.95 17.70 13.20
C THR A 303 -20.42 17.34 13.03
N ILE A 304 -21.30 18.33 12.99
CA ILE A 304 -22.74 18.17 12.77
C ILE A 304 -23.11 19.09 11.61
N THR A 305 -23.65 18.50 10.54
CA THR A 305 -24.10 19.23 9.36
C THR A 305 -25.59 18.96 9.15
N LEU A 306 -26.34 19.99 8.78
CA LEU A 306 -27.78 19.91 8.57
C LEU A 306 -28.10 20.15 7.09
N GLN A 307 -28.89 19.26 6.50
CA GLN A 307 -29.55 19.49 5.22
C GLN A 307 -31.00 19.91 5.50
N PRO A 308 -31.38 21.17 5.21
CA PRO A 308 -32.72 21.67 5.49
C PRO A 308 -33.77 21.04 4.55
N GLY A 309 -34.98 20.83 5.07
CA GLY A 309 -36.14 20.26 4.38
C GLY A 309 -37.34 20.14 5.33
N GLU A 310 -38.51 19.69 4.84
CA GLU A 310 -39.69 19.40 5.69
C GLU A 310 -39.35 18.35 6.78
N LEU A 311 -38.46 17.42 6.46
CA LEU A 311 -37.72 16.59 7.41
C LEU A 311 -36.24 16.97 7.26
N ALA A 312 -35.63 17.50 8.31
CA ALA A 312 -34.23 17.90 8.25
C ALA A 312 -33.32 16.69 8.50
N TYR A 313 -32.27 16.56 7.70
CA TYR A 313 -31.29 15.48 7.86
C TYR A 313 -30.04 16.02 8.52
N ALA A 314 -29.75 15.56 9.73
CA ALA A 314 -28.54 15.84 10.47
C ALA A 314 -27.52 14.72 10.25
N ARG A 315 -26.36 15.05 9.68
CA ARG A 315 -25.23 14.14 9.55
C ARG A 315 -24.19 14.46 10.60
N LEU A 316 -23.89 13.48 11.45
CA LEU A 316 -22.90 13.56 12.51
C LEU A 316 -21.63 12.80 12.07
N VAL A 317 -20.48 13.44 12.21
CA VAL A 317 -19.16 12.87 11.94
C VAL A 317 -18.26 13.18 13.12
N ALA A 318 -18.02 12.17 13.96
CA ALA A 318 -17.25 12.25 15.19
C ALA A 318 -17.64 13.42 16.11
N ALA A 319 -18.95 13.70 16.23
CA ALA A 319 -19.46 14.75 17.10
C ALA A 319 -19.31 14.35 18.57
N SER A 320 -18.99 15.30 19.45
CA SER A 320 -19.01 15.04 20.90
C SER A 320 -20.45 14.99 21.42
N PRO A 321 -20.74 14.19 22.47
CA PRO A 321 -22.07 14.16 23.08
C PRO A 321 -22.52 15.55 23.53
N SER A 322 -21.62 16.35 24.11
CA SER A 322 -21.89 17.75 24.49
C SER A 322 -22.32 18.64 23.33
N SER A 323 -21.70 18.49 22.15
CA SER A 323 -22.04 19.27 20.96
C SER A 323 -23.40 18.84 20.42
N ALA A 324 -23.67 17.53 20.37
CA ALA A 324 -24.94 17.00 19.92
C ALA A 324 -26.10 17.37 20.85
N ILE A 325 -25.90 17.33 22.17
CA ILE A 325 -26.89 17.82 23.14
C ILE A 325 -27.20 19.30 22.91
N ALA A 326 -26.18 20.14 22.73
CA ALA A 326 -26.36 21.58 22.59
C ALA A 326 -27.08 22.00 21.29
N THR A 327 -27.12 21.14 20.26
CA THR A 327 -27.73 21.47 18.96
C THR A 327 -29.00 20.68 18.68
N LEU A 328 -29.04 19.40 19.04
CA LEU A 328 -30.12 18.47 18.72
C LEU A 328 -30.86 17.95 19.97
N GLY A 329 -30.43 18.33 21.18
CA GLY A 329 -30.95 17.76 22.42
C GLY A 329 -32.44 18.05 22.68
N ASP A 330 -32.95 19.17 22.18
CA ASP A 330 -34.35 19.58 22.39
C ASP A 330 -35.31 19.03 21.30
N TYR A 331 -34.78 18.33 20.29
CA TYR A 331 -35.55 17.85 19.15
C TYR A 331 -35.75 16.33 19.19
N SER A 332 -36.92 15.89 18.73
CA SER A 332 -37.17 14.47 18.48
C SER A 332 -36.44 14.03 17.22
N VAL A 333 -35.65 12.97 17.35
CA VAL A 333 -34.82 12.45 16.26
C VAL A 333 -35.09 10.98 16.01
N SER A 334 -34.94 10.57 14.75
CA SER A 334 -35.04 9.18 14.34
C SER A 334 -33.88 8.81 13.41
N GLY A 335 -33.36 7.59 13.52
CA GLY A 335 -32.26 7.13 12.67
C GLY A 335 -31.21 6.32 13.42
N ASN A 336 -30.01 6.27 12.85
CA ASN A 336 -28.93 5.43 13.33
C ASN A 336 -27.71 6.25 13.73
N LEU A 337 -27.21 5.98 14.94
CA LEU A 337 -25.97 6.55 15.47
C LEU A 337 -25.04 5.43 15.92
N ILE A 338 -23.78 5.58 15.57
CA ILE A 338 -22.70 4.77 16.09
C ILE A 338 -22.00 5.60 17.17
N VAL A 339 -22.02 5.09 18.39
CA VAL A 339 -21.33 5.67 19.54
C VAL A 339 -20.00 4.96 19.71
N ARG A 340 -18.91 5.68 19.51
CA ARG A 340 -17.55 5.18 19.73
C ARG A 340 -16.94 5.85 20.94
N THR A 341 -16.68 5.08 22.00
CA THR A 341 -16.02 5.57 23.22
C THR A 341 -14.62 5.00 23.34
N VAL A 342 -13.63 5.87 23.59
CA VAL A 342 -12.22 5.50 23.70
C VAL A 342 -11.76 5.58 25.15
N TYR A 343 -11.46 4.43 25.74
CA TYR A 343 -10.91 4.32 27.09
C TYR A 343 -9.40 4.21 27.05
N VAL A 344 -8.69 5.13 27.71
CA VAL A 344 -7.24 5.08 27.84
C VAL A 344 -6.86 4.18 29.00
N GLN A 345 -6.07 3.14 28.73
CA GLN A 345 -5.55 2.29 29.79
C GLN A 345 -4.47 3.07 30.54
N GLN A 346 -4.66 3.30 31.85
CA GLN A 346 -3.60 3.87 32.68
C GLN A 346 -2.45 2.87 32.77
N LYS A 347 -1.23 3.35 32.52
CA LYS A 347 0.00 2.59 32.75
C LYS A 347 0.10 2.37 34.26
N THR A 348 -0.18 1.15 34.72
CA THR A 348 0.14 0.70 36.08
C THR A 348 1.64 0.71 36.31
#